data_AF-A0AA36NJ75-F1
#
_entry.id   AF-A0AA36NJ75-F1
#
_cell.length_a   1.000
_cell.length_b   1.000
_cell.length_c   1.000
_cell.angle_alpha   90.00
_cell.angle_beta   90.00
_cell.angle_gamma   90.00
#
_symmetry.space_group_name_H-M   'P 1'
#
loop_
_entity.id
_entity.type
_entity.pdbx_description
1 polymer ?
#
loop_
_entity_poly.entity_id
_entity_poly.type
_entity_poly.pdbx_seq_one_letter_code
_entity_poly.pdbx_strand_id
1 'polypeptide(L)'
;MFLTHRKPYMKMRWVHCARVERPTILRLAVKYQLHPLPVEDTIQLEQQLVPMVRKYNDNFFVVIPLLRLTEEAKRKLDGYKEIRRHRHDSDWQLEELIEVPQVEQCRFAAFAAGPPHYDTE
;
A
#
# COMPACT_ATOMS: atom_id res chain seq x y z
N MET A 1 14.19 -11.59 -2.98
CA MET A 1 13.25 -12.51 -2.29
C MET A 1 13.09 -12.03 -0.85
N PHE A 2 11.88 -11.66 -0.40
CA PHE A 2 11.63 -11.13 0.96
C PHE A 2 11.64 -12.20 2.06
N LEU A 3 11.82 -13.47 1.70
CA LEU A 3 11.98 -14.59 2.62
C LEU A 3 13.42 -14.76 3.14
N THR A 4 14.41 -14.04 2.62
CA THR A 4 15.79 -14.09 3.13
C THR A 4 15.97 -13.32 4.45
N HIS A 5 17.00 -13.64 5.22
CA HIS A 5 17.36 -12.89 6.43
C HIS A 5 17.70 -11.43 6.11
N ARG A 6 17.46 -10.54 7.08
CA ARG A 6 17.83 -9.13 6.96
C ARG A 6 19.33 -9.00 7.12
N LYS A 7 19.94 -8.09 6.36
CA LYS A 7 21.36 -7.79 6.55
C LYS A 7 21.56 -7.16 7.94
N PRO A 8 22.60 -7.53 8.71
CA PRO A 8 22.76 -7.08 10.10
C PRO A 8 22.78 -5.55 10.29
N TYR A 9 23.27 -4.80 9.29
CA TYR A 9 23.35 -3.34 9.34
C TYR A 9 22.01 -2.62 9.10
N MET A 10 20.96 -3.32 8.67
CA MET A 10 19.66 -2.72 8.38
C MET A 10 18.78 -2.72 9.62
N LYS A 11 18.48 -1.53 10.16
CA LYS A 11 17.62 -1.36 11.36
C LYS A 11 16.14 -1.66 11.09
N MET A 12 15.69 -1.49 9.84
CA MET A 12 14.31 -1.65 9.42
C MET A 12 14.26 -2.49 8.13
N ARG A 13 13.14 -3.19 7.94
CA ARG A 13 12.79 -3.84 6.68
C ARG A 13 11.39 -3.42 6.27
N TRP A 14 11.26 -2.79 5.11
CA TRP A 14 9.97 -2.47 4.50
C TRP A 14 9.65 -3.53 3.44
N VAL A 15 8.53 -4.24 3.61
CA VAL A 15 8.03 -5.20 2.63
C VAL A 15 6.73 -4.67 2.05
N HIS A 16 6.76 -4.29 0.78
CA HIS A 16 5.57 -3.87 0.07
C HIS A 16 5.03 -5.03 -0.78
N CYS A 17 3.74 -5.30 -0.64
CA CYS A 17 3.04 -6.37 -1.34
C CYS A 17 1.80 -5.77 -2.01
N ALA A 18 1.75 -5.79 -3.33
CA ALA A 18 0.59 -5.37 -4.10
C ALA A 18 -0.03 -6.59 -4.79
N ARG A 19 -1.35 -6.75 -4.70
CA ARG A 19 -2.11 -7.84 -5.35
C ARG A 19 -1.54 -9.23 -5.05
N VAL A 20 -1.18 -9.46 -3.79
CA VAL A 20 -0.60 -10.73 -3.35
C VAL A 20 -1.67 -11.78 -3.11
N GLU A 21 -1.39 -13.00 -3.54
CA GLU A 21 -2.26 -14.14 -3.29
C GLU A 21 -2.21 -14.57 -1.82
N ARG A 22 -3.31 -15.20 -1.35
CA ARG A 22 -3.45 -15.70 0.03
C ARG A 22 -2.25 -16.53 0.52
N PRO A 23 -1.67 -17.46 -0.27
CA PRO A 23 -0.51 -18.22 0.18
C PRO A 23 0.72 -17.35 0.50
N THR A 24 0.90 -16.23 -0.22
CA THR A 24 1.99 -15.29 0.04
C THR A 24 1.77 -14.54 1.35
N ILE A 25 0.54 -14.11 1.62
CA ILE A 25 0.16 -13.48 2.89
C ILE A 25 0.44 -14.45 4.05
N LEU A 26 0.05 -15.72 3.93
CA LEU A 26 0.30 -16.74 4.95
C LEU A 26 1.80 -17.02 5.17
N ARG A 27 2.60 -17.09 4.08
CA ARG A 27 4.07 -17.22 4.20
C ARG A 27 4.69 -16.05 4.95
N LEU A 28 4.20 -14.83 4.71
CA LEU A 28 4.64 -13.65 5.45
C LEU A 28 4.18 -13.72 6.91
N ALA A 29 2.95 -14.14 7.18
CA ALA A 29 2.44 -14.31 8.54
C ALA A 29 3.30 -15.26 9.37
N VAL A 30 3.66 -16.41 8.81
CA VAL A 30 4.56 -17.37 9.47
C VAL A 30 5.95 -16.77 9.66
N LYS A 31 6.54 -16.19 8.60
CA LYS A 31 7.89 -15.63 8.67
C LYS A 31 8.01 -14.52 9.71
N TYR A 32 7.05 -13.59 9.73
CA TYR A 32 7.05 -12.42 10.61
C TYR A 32 6.33 -12.66 11.94
N GLN A 33 5.92 -13.91 12.22
CA GLN A 33 5.17 -14.29 13.42
C GLN A 33 4.00 -13.33 13.70
N LEU A 34 3.28 -12.97 12.63
CA LEU A 34 2.16 -12.04 12.72
C LEU A 34 1.01 -12.70 13.49
N HIS A 35 0.31 -11.91 14.30
CA HIS A 35 -0.86 -12.40 15.00
C HIS A 35 -1.92 -12.90 13.98
N PRO A 36 -2.58 -14.05 14.20
CA PRO A 36 -3.47 -14.64 13.21
C PRO A 36 -4.71 -13.78 12.89
N LEU A 37 -5.28 -13.08 13.89
CA LEU A 37 -6.44 -12.20 13.68
C LEU A 37 -6.22 -11.10 12.61
N PRO A 38 -5.18 -10.25 12.70
CA PRO A 38 -4.96 -9.24 11.66
C PRO A 38 -4.54 -9.83 10.29
N VAL A 39 -4.02 -11.06 10.27
CA VAL A 39 -3.76 -11.79 9.02
C VAL A 39 -5.08 -12.18 8.35
N GLU A 40 -6.05 -12.66 9.12
CA GLU A 40 -7.41 -12.94 8.64
C GLU A 40 -8.08 -11.65 8.11
N ASP A 41 -8.00 -10.55 8.87
CA ASP A 41 -8.51 -9.24 8.44
C ASP A 41 -7.86 -8.79 7.11
N THR A 42 -6.58 -9.12 6.89
CA THR A 42 -5.87 -8.82 5.63
C THR A 42 -6.33 -9.71 4.47
N ILE A 43 -6.65 -10.98 4.72
CA ILE A 43 -7.20 -11.88 3.69
C ILE A 43 -8.60 -11.43 3.27
N GLN A 44 -9.37 -10.88 4.21
CA GLN A 44 -10.71 -10.33 4.02
C GLN A 44 -10.68 -8.80 3.85
N LEU A 45 -9.57 -8.22 3.38
CA LEU A 45 -9.38 -6.77 3.37
C LEU A 45 -10.48 -6.02 2.61
N GLU A 46 -11.04 -6.62 1.55
CA GLU A 46 -12.16 -6.08 0.78
C GLU A 46 -13.48 -5.99 1.56
N GLN A 47 -13.60 -6.68 2.69
CA GLN A 47 -14.75 -6.64 3.60
C GLN A 47 -14.55 -5.64 4.76
N GLN A 48 -13.31 -5.28 5.08
CA GLN A 48 -12.95 -4.29 6.12
C GLN A 48 -13.32 -2.84 5.77
N LEU A 49 -14.57 -2.45 5.98
CA LEU A 49 -15.11 -1.13 5.60
C LEU A 49 -14.59 0.05 6.46
N VAL A 50 -14.12 -0.22 7.67
CA VAL A 50 -13.81 0.81 8.66
C VAL A 50 -12.29 0.93 8.84
N PRO A 51 -11.72 2.15 8.79
CA PRO A 51 -10.33 2.38 9.14
C PRO A 51 -10.04 1.93 10.57
N MET A 52 -8.91 1.27 10.80
CA MET A 52 -8.68 0.62 12.07
C MET A 52 -7.20 0.60 12.44
N VAL A 53 -6.93 0.73 13.74
CA VAL A 53 -5.62 0.49 14.34
C VAL A 53 -5.82 -0.49 15.50
N ARG A 54 -5.04 -1.58 15.52
CA ARG A 54 -5.04 -2.55 16.61
C ARG A 54 -3.61 -2.81 17.05
N LYS A 55 -3.42 -2.95 18.36
CA LYS A 55 -2.16 -3.37 18.97
C LYS A 55 -2.28 -4.83 19.42
N TYR A 56 -1.31 -5.65 19.07
CA TYR A 56 -1.17 -7.05 19.45
C TYR A 56 0.23 -7.23 20.05
N ASN A 57 0.33 -7.28 21.38
CA ASN A 57 1.62 -7.23 22.09
C ASN A 57 2.42 -5.99 21.65
N ASP A 58 3.65 -6.15 21.18
CA ASP A 58 4.49 -5.05 20.66
C ASP A 58 4.30 -4.76 19.17
N ASN A 59 3.33 -5.41 18.54
CA ASN A 59 3.04 -5.25 17.12
C ASN A 59 1.77 -4.43 16.90
N PHE A 60 1.75 -3.68 15.80
CA PHE A 60 0.61 -2.89 15.37
C PHE A 60 0.11 -3.37 14.02
N PHE A 61 -1.20 -3.37 13.88
CA PHE A 61 -1.91 -3.63 12.64
C PHE A 61 -2.79 -2.43 12.32
N VAL A 62 -2.73 -1.96 11.07
CA VAL A 62 -3.48 -0.80 10.61
C VAL A 62 -4.16 -1.11 9.28
N VAL A 63 -5.43 -0.71 9.16
CA VAL A 63 -6.19 -0.70 7.90
C VAL A 63 -6.52 0.75 7.55
N ILE A 64 -6.10 1.18 6.37
CA ILE A 64 -6.28 2.54 5.87
C ILE A 64 -7.07 2.49 4.55
N PRO A 65 -8.17 3.25 4.41
CA PRO A 65 -8.82 3.44 3.12
C PRO A 65 -7.94 4.31 2.22
N LEU A 66 -7.79 3.90 0.97
CA LEU A 66 -7.02 4.64 -0.03
C LEU A 66 -7.93 5.02 -1.19
N LEU A 67 -7.68 6.19 -1.77
CA LEU A 67 -8.22 6.57 -3.07
C LEU A 67 -7.11 6.38 -4.09
N ARG A 68 -7.38 5.57 -5.12
CA ARG A 68 -6.46 5.38 -6.25
C ARG A 68 -7.12 5.94 -7.51
N LEU A 69 -6.35 6.59 -8.36
CA LEU A 69 -6.85 6.97 -9.68
C LEU A 69 -7.19 5.72 -10.48
N THR A 70 -8.31 5.73 -11.21
CA THR A 70 -8.60 4.68 -12.19
C THR A 70 -7.53 4.70 -13.30
N GLU A 71 -7.40 3.60 -14.04
CA GLU A 71 -6.48 3.53 -15.18
C GLU A 71 -6.81 4.59 -16.25
N GLU A 72 -8.09 4.92 -16.44
CA GLU A 72 -8.51 5.99 -17.34
C GLU A 72 -8.05 7.37 -16.84
N ALA A 73 -8.27 7.67 -15.55
CA ALA A 73 -7.83 8.92 -14.95
C ALA A 73 -6.30 9.06 -14.95
N LYS A 74 -5.55 7.96 -14.77
CA LYS A 74 -4.08 7.95 -14.90
C LYS A 74 -3.64 8.30 -16.31
N ARG A 75 -4.26 7.71 -17.34
CA ARG A 75 -3.95 8.02 -18.75
C ARG A 75 -4.21 9.48 -19.08
N LYS A 76 -5.34 10.04 -18.64
CA LYS A 76 -5.65 11.47 -18.77
C LYS A 76 -4.56 12.33 -18.09
N LEU A 77 -4.18 11.98 -16.85
CA LEU A 77 -3.14 12.68 -16.10
C LEU A 77 -1.78 12.68 -16.81
N ASP A 78 -1.39 11.57 -17.42
CA ASP A 78 -0.12 11.49 -18.14
C ASP A 78 -0.14 12.36 -19.41
N GLY A 79 -1.27 12.44 -20.13
CA GLY A 79 -1.46 13.40 -21.21
C GLY A 79 -1.32 14.85 -20.76
N TYR A 80 -1.94 15.22 -19.63
CA TYR A 80 -1.79 16.56 -19.04
C TYR A 80 -0.34 16.89 -18.66
N LYS A 81 0.38 15.94 -18.06
CA LYS A 81 1.80 16.14 -17.72
C LYS A 81 2.66 16.40 -18.96
N GLU A 82 2.39 15.70 -20.06
CA GLU A 82 3.14 15.88 -21.29
C GLU A 82 2.86 17.23 -21.94
N ILE A 83 1.58 17.64 -22.01
CA ILE A 83 1.19 18.99 -22.46
C ILE A 83 1.87 20.06 -21.60
N ARG A 84 1.90 19.86 -20.26
CA ARG A 84 2.54 20.80 -19.32
C ARG A 84 4.06 20.87 -19.50
N ARG A 85 4.73 19.77 -19.86
CA ARG A 85 6.16 19.79 -20.17
C ARG A 85 6.48 20.57 -21.45
N HIS A 86 5.55 20.55 -22.42
CA HIS A 86 5.74 21.23 -23.71
C HIS A 86 5.21 22.67 -23.76
N ARG A 87 4.31 23.08 -22.85
CA ARG A 87 3.82 24.47 -22.74
C ARG A 87 4.59 25.25 -21.67
N HIS A 88 5.74 25.80 -22.07
CA HIS A 88 6.36 26.95 -21.36
C HIS A 88 6.02 28.28 -22.06
N ASP A 89 5.22 28.29 -23.12
CA ASP A 89 4.84 29.54 -23.78
C ASP A 89 3.40 29.50 -24.29
N SER A 90 2.70 30.59 -24.02
CA SER A 90 1.33 30.94 -24.41
C SER A 90 0.19 30.36 -23.56
N ASP A 91 -0.54 31.33 -23.03
CA ASP A 91 -1.54 31.27 -21.97
C ASP A 91 -2.94 30.95 -22.53
N TRP A 92 -3.77 30.35 -21.66
CA TRP A 92 -5.22 30.11 -21.76
C TRP A 92 -5.78 29.19 -22.85
N GLN A 93 -6.02 27.92 -22.45
CA GLN A 93 -7.24 27.14 -22.70
C GLN A 93 -7.08 25.81 -21.93
N LEU A 94 -7.38 25.83 -20.64
CA LEU A 94 -7.37 24.64 -19.76
C LEU A 94 -8.58 24.62 -18.81
N GLU A 95 -9.59 25.45 -19.09
CA GLU A 95 -10.84 25.52 -18.32
C GLU A 95 -11.94 24.61 -18.87
N GLU A 96 -11.76 23.99 -20.05
CA GLU A 96 -12.72 23.02 -20.54
C GLU A 96 -12.52 21.67 -19.86
N LEU A 97 -13.42 21.42 -18.91
CA LEU A 97 -13.75 20.16 -18.26
C LEU A 97 -12.79 19.75 -17.13
N ILE A 98 -12.91 20.46 -16.00
CA ILE A 98 -12.59 19.90 -14.69
C ILE A 98 -13.58 18.75 -14.42
N GLU A 99 -13.42 17.63 -15.11
CA GLU A 99 -14.08 16.38 -14.77
C GLU A 99 -13.51 15.91 -13.43
N VAL A 100 -14.39 15.56 -12.49
CA VAL A 100 -13.97 14.96 -11.23
C VAL A 100 -13.13 13.72 -11.56
N PRO A 101 -11.87 13.63 -11.07
CA PRO A 101 -11.01 12.51 -11.40
C PRO A 101 -11.68 11.22 -10.95
N GLN A 102 -11.83 10.28 -11.88
CA GLN A 102 -12.37 8.97 -11.56
C GLN A 102 -11.38 8.26 -10.62
N VAL A 103 -11.86 7.97 -9.41
CA VAL A 103 -11.11 7.28 -8.36
C VAL A 103 -11.77 5.96 -8.02
N GLU A 104 -10.96 4.97 -7.72
CA GLU A 104 -11.38 3.71 -7.12
C GLU A 104 -11.00 3.70 -5.64
N GLN A 105 -11.90 3.17 -4.82
CA GLN A 105 -11.63 2.94 -3.40
C GLN A 105 -10.80 1.66 -3.25
N CYS A 106 -9.63 1.81 -2.65
CA CYS A 106 -8.71 0.74 -2.32
C CYS A 106 -8.52 0.68 -0.80
N ARG A 107 -7.86 -0.39 -0.33
CA ARG A 107 -7.50 -0.52 1.07
C ARG A 107 -6.07 -0.95 1.21
N PHE A 108 -5.46 -0.49 2.29
CA PHE A 108 -4.09 -0.78 2.63
C PHE A 108 -4.03 -1.33 4.05
N ALA A 109 -3.55 -2.57 4.16
CA ALA A 109 -3.24 -3.21 5.41
C ALA A 109 -1.73 -3.08 5.67
N ALA A 110 -1.37 -2.65 6.88
CA ALA A 110 0.01 -2.51 7.31
C ALA A 110 0.25 -3.23 8.64
N PHE A 111 1.37 -3.93 8.71
CA PHE A 111 1.89 -4.54 9.92
C PHE A 111 3.17 -3.79 10.31
N ALA A 112 3.22 -3.29 11.54
CA ALA A 112 4.42 -2.71 12.11
C ALA A 112 4.80 -3.52 13.35
N ALA A 113 5.91 -4.23 13.27
CA ALA A 113 6.44 -5.04 14.35
C ALA A 113 7.76 -4.46 14.83
N GLY A 114 8.07 -4.68 16.11
CA GLY A 114 9.42 -4.46 16.65
C GLY A 114 10.47 -5.32 15.93
N PRO A 115 11.77 -5.16 16.26
CA PRO A 115 12.81 -5.98 15.66
C PRO A 115 12.43 -7.46 15.79
N PRO A 116 12.29 -8.21 14.70
CA PRO A 116 11.87 -9.58 14.80
C PRO A 116 12.96 -10.38 15.53
N HIS A 117 12.57 -11.18 16.52
CA HIS A 117 13.50 -12.01 17.30
C HIS A 117 14.35 -12.98 16.45
N TYR A 118 14.03 -13.15 15.17
CA TYR A 118 14.72 -14.05 14.22
C TYR A 118 15.59 -13.31 13.16
N ASP A 119 15.63 -11.98 13.16
CA ASP A 119 16.50 -11.15 12.28
C ASP A 119 17.73 -10.61 13.06
N THR A 120 18.11 -11.28 14.16
CA THR A 120 19.16 -10.88 15.12
C THR A 120 20.34 -11.86 15.24
N GLU A 121 20.47 -12.86 14.36
CA GLU A 121 21.70 -13.67 14.25
C GLU A 121 22.70 -13.07 13.26
#